data_AF-A0A8S3QB87-F1
#
_entry.id   AF-A0A8S3QB87-F1
#
_cell.length_a   1.000
_cell.length_b   1.000
_cell.length_c   1.000
_cell.angle_alpha   90.00
_cell.angle_beta   90.00
_cell.angle_gamma   90.00
#
_symmetry.space_group_name_H-M   'P 1'
#
loop_
_entity.id
_entity.type
_entity.pdbx_description
1 polymer ?
#
loop_
_entity_poly.entity_id
_entity_poly.type
_entity_poly.pdbx_seq_one_letter_code
_entity_poly.pdbx_strand_id
1 'polypeptide(L)'
;MDDGSDKPIAYTSRTLTSAEKNYSVLEKESLAIIFGIKKFHQYLYGHPVTIITDHKPLIGLFREDKPIPTMAASRIQRWALTLAAYEYTIVYKEGMKKIKEGTIQEKLNRFLFNYRITPQTTTGLAPSELLMKRKLKSRLDLVFPNIEKRVQERQQKQKHYHDKKSVNRQINVGQGVFARNFAIGSKIKWIPGEVIKQSGPLSFHIKLQDGRVIRRHIDHIRVRNFDCTNNENEEKCDNDSDLFEPEITIPISTP
;
A
#
# COMPACT_ATOMS: atom_id res chain seq x y z
N MET A 1 -2.19 47.60 23.53
CA MET A 1 -3.21 47.41 22.48
C MET A 1 -3.18 45.95 22.14
N ASP A 2 -4.25 45.23 22.46
CA ASP A 2 -4.33 43.77 22.37
C ASP A 2 -4.47 43.32 20.92
N ASP A 3 -3.52 42.52 20.45
CA ASP A 3 -3.57 41.82 19.16
C ASP A 3 -4.78 40.88 19.16
N GLY A 4 -5.93 41.33 18.64
CA GLY A 4 -7.26 40.68 18.58
C GLY A 4 -7.29 39.25 18.01
N SER A 5 -6.56 38.37 18.65
CA SER A 5 -6.32 36.97 18.34
C SER A 5 -6.90 36.17 19.50
N ASP A 6 -7.94 35.39 19.20
CA ASP A 6 -8.58 34.53 20.19
C ASP A 6 -7.54 33.55 20.77
N LYS A 7 -7.27 33.68 22.08
CA LYS A 7 -6.35 32.80 22.79
C LYS A 7 -7.11 31.61 23.38
N PRO A 8 -6.62 30.37 23.21
CA PRO A 8 -7.27 29.20 23.77
C PRO A 8 -7.16 29.20 25.30
N ILE A 9 -8.30 29.04 25.99
CA ILE A 9 -8.35 28.94 27.46
C ILE A 9 -8.12 27.48 27.91
N ALA A 10 -8.78 26.53 27.26
CA ALA A 10 -8.67 25.11 27.59
C ALA A 10 -8.99 24.22 26.38
N TYR A 11 -8.37 23.03 26.35
CA TYR A 11 -8.65 21.98 25.38
C TYR A 11 -9.26 20.76 26.08
N THR A 12 -10.23 20.13 25.43
CA THR A 12 -10.84 18.88 25.91
C THR A 12 -11.07 17.94 24.74
N SER A 13 -10.85 16.66 24.95
CA SER A 13 -11.13 15.61 23.98
C SER A 13 -11.62 14.36 24.70
N ARG A 14 -12.43 13.55 24.01
CA ARG A 14 -12.97 12.30 24.55
C ARG A 14 -13.06 11.25 23.47
N THR A 15 -12.68 10.02 23.80
CA THR A 15 -12.91 8.85 22.94
C THR A 15 -14.36 8.40 22.99
N LEU A 16 -14.89 7.93 21.86
CA LEU A 16 -16.26 7.39 21.79
C LEU A 16 -16.33 5.99 22.41
N THR A 17 -17.38 5.74 23.18
CA THR A 17 -17.69 4.39 23.71
C THR A 17 -18.19 3.46 22.60
N SER A 18 -18.19 2.14 22.83
CA SER A 18 -18.63 1.16 21.83
C SER A 18 -20.06 1.39 21.33
N ALA A 19 -20.97 1.85 22.21
CA ALA A 19 -22.33 2.22 21.81
C ALA A 19 -22.37 3.51 20.97
N GLU A 20 -21.56 4.51 21.34
CA GLU A 20 -21.47 5.81 20.64
C GLU A 20 -20.81 5.69 19.26
N LYS A 21 -19.98 4.67 19.03
CA LYS A 21 -19.41 4.39 17.70
C LYS A 21 -20.48 4.11 16.65
N ASN A 22 -21.63 3.56 17.05
CA ASN A 22 -22.73 3.24 16.15
C ASN A 22 -23.66 4.44 15.89
N TYR A 23 -23.38 5.61 16.48
CA TYR A 23 -24.21 6.79 16.28
C TYR A 23 -24.01 7.38 14.88
N SER A 24 -25.06 8.02 14.39
CA SER A 24 -24.98 8.80 13.15
C SER A 24 -23.97 9.93 13.30
N VAL A 25 -23.44 10.44 12.17
CA VAL A 25 -22.48 11.55 12.17
C VAL A 25 -23.06 12.77 12.90
N LEU A 26 -24.33 13.09 12.64
CA LEU A 26 -25.09 14.13 13.33
C LEU A 26 -25.05 13.98 14.85
N GLU A 27 -25.33 12.78 15.36
CA GLU A 27 -25.34 12.50 16.80
C GLU A 27 -23.95 12.54 17.41
N LYS A 28 -22.91 12.12 16.67
CA LYS A 28 -21.51 12.18 17.14
C LYS A 28 -21.04 13.63 17.32
N GLU A 29 -21.34 14.49 16.36
CA GLU A 29 -21.01 15.92 16.45
C GLU A 29 -21.84 16.61 17.54
N SER A 30 -23.14 16.27 17.66
CA SER A 30 -23.99 16.76 18.77
C SER A 30 -23.42 16.37 20.13
N LEU A 31 -22.98 15.12 20.26
CA LEU A 31 -22.38 14.59 21.49
C LEU A 31 -21.10 15.35 21.87
N ALA A 32 -20.29 15.73 20.89
CA ALA A 32 -19.09 16.53 21.11
C ALA A 32 -19.43 17.90 21.73
N ILE A 33 -20.47 18.58 21.21
CA ILE A 33 -20.96 19.86 21.76
C ILE A 33 -21.45 19.69 23.20
N ILE A 34 -22.30 18.69 23.43
CA ILE A 34 -22.87 18.42 24.77
C ILE A 34 -21.77 18.09 25.78
N PHE A 35 -20.77 17.31 25.37
CA PHE A 35 -19.63 17.01 26.21
C PHE A 35 -18.82 18.26 26.56
N GLY A 36 -18.57 19.14 25.57
CA GLY A 36 -17.89 20.42 25.78
C GLY A 36 -18.63 21.30 26.79
N ILE A 37 -19.95 21.47 26.63
CA ILE A 37 -20.75 22.32 27.51
C ILE A 37 -20.80 21.78 28.93
N LYS A 38 -20.99 20.46 29.09
CA LYS A 38 -20.95 19.84 30.43
C LYS A 38 -19.59 20.00 31.09
N LYS A 39 -18.50 19.89 30.32
CA LYS A 39 -17.14 20.00 30.86
C LYS A 39 -16.81 21.43 31.28
N PHE A 40 -17.27 22.42 30.52
CA PHE A 40 -17.01 23.84 30.76
C PHE A 40 -18.20 24.57 31.39
N HIS A 41 -19.10 23.85 32.06
CA HIS A 41 -20.30 24.43 32.67
C HIS A 41 -20.00 25.67 33.52
N GLN A 42 -18.96 25.60 34.37
CA GLN A 42 -18.55 26.71 35.23
C GLN A 42 -18.16 27.99 34.46
N TYR A 43 -17.67 27.87 33.22
CA TYR A 43 -17.29 29.01 32.39
C TYR A 43 -18.42 29.51 31.50
N LEU A 44 -19.33 28.63 31.09
CA LEU A 44 -20.37 28.93 30.09
C LEU A 44 -21.69 29.34 30.73
N TYR A 45 -21.93 28.98 31.99
CA TYR A 45 -23.20 29.25 32.64
C TYR A 45 -23.42 30.76 32.85
N GLY A 46 -24.59 31.25 32.44
CA GLY A 46 -25.00 32.66 32.58
C GLY A 46 -24.33 33.64 31.62
N HIS A 47 -23.62 33.16 30.59
CA HIS A 47 -22.96 34.02 29.59
C HIS A 47 -23.44 33.62 28.18
N PRO A 48 -23.61 34.56 27.25
CA PRO A 48 -23.93 34.23 25.85
C PRO A 48 -22.71 33.58 25.18
N VAL A 49 -22.88 32.35 24.70
CA VAL A 49 -21.78 31.55 24.13
C VAL A 49 -21.95 31.37 22.63
N THR A 50 -20.88 31.57 21.86
CA THR A 50 -20.87 31.23 20.43
C THR A 50 -20.22 29.86 20.22
N ILE A 51 -21.03 28.87 19.83
CA ILE A 51 -20.57 27.52 19.51
C ILE A 51 -20.22 27.45 18.02
N ILE A 52 -18.96 27.19 17.72
CA ILE A 52 -18.48 27.06 16.35
C ILE A 52 -18.40 25.57 15.98
N THR A 53 -19.18 25.16 14.97
CA THR A 53 -19.20 23.77 14.45
C THR A 53 -18.81 23.72 12.98
N ASP A 54 -18.29 22.59 12.51
CA ASP A 54 -18.05 22.29 11.11
C ASP A 54 -19.11 21.35 10.50
N HIS A 55 -20.27 21.22 11.15
CA HIS A 55 -21.39 20.44 10.62
C HIS A 55 -22.66 21.28 10.44
N LYS A 56 -22.91 21.74 9.21
CA LYS A 56 -24.02 22.65 8.85
C LYS A 56 -25.42 22.18 9.31
N PRO A 57 -25.79 20.88 9.23
CA PRO A 57 -27.08 20.42 9.72
C PRO A 57 -27.35 20.66 11.22
N LEU A 58 -26.32 20.83 12.07
CA LEU A 58 -26.52 21.12 13.49
C LEU A 58 -27.14 22.49 13.74
N ILE A 59 -26.89 23.46 12.86
CA ILE A 59 -27.57 24.76 12.92
C ILE A 59 -29.07 24.58 12.81
N GLY A 60 -29.53 23.64 11.97
CA GLY A 60 -30.96 23.39 11.77
C GLY A 60 -31.60 22.66 12.95
N LEU A 61 -30.84 21.82 13.66
CA LEU A 61 -31.33 20.94 14.72
C LEU A 61 -31.43 21.64 16.09
N PHE A 62 -30.48 22.50 16.41
CA PHE A 62 -30.36 23.18 17.71
C PHE A 62 -30.53 24.70 17.58
N ARG A 63 -31.45 25.12 16.71
CA ARG A 63 -31.78 26.53 16.53
C ARG A 63 -32.75 26.97 17.63
N GLU A 64 -32.46 28.08 18.31
CA GLU A 64 -33.30 28.64 19.37
C GLU A 64 -34.73 28.92 18.88
N ASP A 65 -34.89 29.33 17.62
CA ASP A 65 -36.19 29.71 17.03
C ASP A 65 -37.10 28.53 16.67
N LYS A 66 -36.60 27.28 16.65
CA LYS A 66 -37.38 26.12 16.18
C LYS A 66 -37.59 25.11 17.30
N PRO A 67 -38.82 24.61 17.48
CA PRO A 67 -39.07 23.53 18.42
C PRO A 67 -38.31 22.27 17.97
N ILE A 68 -37.81 21.53 18.96
CA ILE A 68 -37.08 20.28 18.73
C ILE A 68 -38.00 19.32 17.96
N PRO A 69 -37.55 18.68 16.87
CA PRO A 69 -38.40 17.78 16.11
C PRO A 69 -38.90 16.64 17.02
N THR A 70 -40.22 16.47 17.13
CA THR A 70 -40.83 15.37 17.91
C THR A 70 -40.46 13.98 17.36
N MET A 71 -40.07 13.91 16.09
CA MET A 71 -39.57 12.69 15.43
C MET A 71 -38.08 12.42 15.68
N ALA A 72 -37.36 13.31 16.39
CA ALA A 72 -35.96 13.08 16.72
C ALA A 72 -35.79 11.98 17.78
N ALA A 73 -34.66 11.28 17.74
CA ALA A 73 -34.34 10.26 18.74
C ALA A 73 -34.38 10.84 20.17
N SER A 74 -34.86 10.07 21.14
CA SER A 74 -35.00 10.48 22.55
C SER A 74 -33.70 10.99 23.19
N ARG A 75 -32.54 10.58 22.68
CA ARG A 75 -31.22 11.11 23.08
C ARG A 75 -31.03 12.57 22.67
N ILE A 76 -31.37 12.91 21.43
CA ILE A 76 -31.23 14.27 20.89
C ILE A 76 -32.15 15.22 21.66
N GLN A 77 -33.36 14.78 22.01
CA GLN A 77 -34.28 15.57 22.84
C GLN A 77 -33.70 15.86 24.23
N ARG A 78 -33.10 14.87 24.90
CA ARG A 78 -32.41 15.08 26.19
C ARG A 78 -31.22 16.02 26.08
N TRP A 79 -30.48 15.94 24.98
CA TRP A 79 -29.38 16.87 24.71
C TRP A 79 -29.88 18.29 24.47
N ALA A 80 -30.95 18.46 23.71
CA ALA A 80 -31.58 19.75 23.50
C ALA A 80 -32.08 20.37 24.82
N LEU A 81 -32.67 19.57 25.71
CA LEU A 81 -33.04 20.02 27.06
C LEU A 81 -31.82 20.51 27.86
N THR A 82 -30.68 19.81 27.73
CA THR A 82 -29.42 20.23 28.38
C THR A 82 -28.92 21.54 27.81
N LEU A 83 -29.04 21.74 26.49
CA LEU A 83 -28.63 22.96 25.80
C LEU A 83 -29.55 24.14 26.11
N ALA A 84 -30.84 23.90 26.31
CA ALA A 84 -31.82 24.93 26.64
C ALA A 84 -31.53 25.64 27.98
N ALA A 85 -30.67 25.07 28.83
CA ALA A 85 -30.21 25.72 30.06
C ALA A 85 -29.14 26.80 29.84
N TYR A 86 -28.66 26.99 28.61
CA TYR A 86 -27.61 27.94 28.25
C TYR A 86 -28.10 28.87 27.14
N GLU A 87 -27.59 30.11 27.13
CA GLU A 87 -27.79 31.05 26.03
C GLU A 87 -26.67 30.83 25.00
N TYR A 88 -27.01 30.39 23.79
CA TYR A 88 -25.98 30.02 22.82
C TYR A 88 -26.34 30.30 21.36
N THR A 89 -25.35 30.72 20.59
CA THR A 89 -25.47 30.89 19.13
C THR A 89 -24.59 29.86 18.41
N ILE A 90 -25.18 29.07 17.51
CA ILE A 90 -24.42 28.09 16.72
C ILE A 90 -24.01 28.70 15.38
N VAL A 91 -22.71 28.72 15.12
CA VAL A 91 -22.13 29.22 13.86
C VAL A 91 -21.42 28.07 13.13
N TYR A 92 -21.74 27.88 11.85
CA TYR A 92 -21.03 26.95 10.99
C TYR A 92 -19.78 27.60 10.40
N LYS A 93 -18.62 26.99 10.64
CA LYS A 93 -17.35 27.40 10.05
C LYS A 93 -17.09 26.58 8.79
N GLU A 94 -17.30 27.23 7.64
CA GLU A 94 -17.02 26.64 6.33
C GLU A 94 -15.57 26.15 6.23
N GLY A 95 -15.39 24.90 5.78
CA GLY A 95 -14.07 24.29 5.60
C GLY A 95 -13.14 25.09 4.69
N MET A 96 -13.68 25.81 3.69
CA MET A 96 -12.88 26.69 2.83
C MET A 96 -12.31 27.92 3.56
N LYS A 97 -12.98 28.39 4.63
CA LYS A 97 -12.47 29.44 5.52
C LYS A 97 -11.41 28.92 6.50
N LYS A 98 -11.31 27.59 6.71
CA LYS A 98 -10.22 26.99 7.53
C LYS A 98 -8.85 27.07 6.84
N ILE A 99 -8.80 27.17 5.51
CA ILE A 99 -7.56 27.36 4.76
C ILE A 99 -7.15 28.84 4.88
N LYS A 100 -6.33 29.14 5.89
CA LYS A 100 -5.92 30.51 6.25
C LYS A 100 -5.10 31.21 5.17
N GLU A 101 -4.37 30.45 4.34
CA GLU A 101 -3.32 30.99 3.46
C GLU A 101 -3.54 30.59 1.98
N GLY A 102 -3.28 31.54 1.07
CA GLY A 102 -3.22 31.32 -0.37
C GLY A 102 -4.36 31.95 -1.17
N THR A 103 -4.16 32.06 -2.48
CA THR A 103 -5.19 32.49 -3.45
C THR A 103 -6.38 31.53 -3.46
N ILE A 104 -7.55 31.99 -3.91
CA ILE A 104 -8.75 31.12 -4.06
C ILE A 104 -8.45 29.88 -4.91
N GLN A 105 -7.61 30.03 -5.94
CA GLN A 105 -7.16 28.92 -6.80
C GLN A 105 -6.36 27.89 -6.02
N GLU A 106 -5.43 28.31 -5.16
CA GLU A 106 -4.68 27.38 -4.30
C GLU A 106 -5.60 26.65 -3.31
N LYS A 107 -6.58 27.35 -2.74
CA LYS A 107 -7.56 26.74 -1.82
C LYS A 107 -8.39 25.68 -2.55
N LEU A 108 -8.85 25.99 -3.75
CA LEU A 108 -9.59 25.06 -4.60
C LEU A 108 -8.72 23.85 -4.97
N ASN A 109 -7.47 24.08 -5.38
CA ASN A 109 -6.54 23.01 -5.73
C ASN A 109 -6.25 22.09 -4.55
N ARG A 110 -6.03 22.64 -3.35
CA ARG A 110 -5.84 21.85 -2.11
C ARG A 110 -7.09 21.05 -1.75
N PHE A 111 -8.27 21.64 -1.88
CA PHE A 111 -9.54 20.95 -1.64
C PHE A 111 -9.76 19.80 -2.62
N LEU A 112 -9.60 20.06 -3.92
CA LEU A 112 -9.73 19.05 -4.98
C LEU A 112 -8.69 17.94 -4.82
N PHE A 113 -7.48 18.28 -4.41
CA PHE A 113 -6.45 17.29 -4.11
C PHE A 113 -6.87 16.37 -2.97
N ASN A 114 -7.30 16.94 -1.83
CA ASN A 114 -7.77 16.17 -0.68
C ASN A 114 -8.97 15.28 -1.03
N TYR A 115 -9.93 15.79 -1.80
CA TYR A 115 -11.06 15.01 -2.26
C TYR A 115 -10.63 13.80 -3.11
N ARG A 116 -9.66 13.98 -4.01
CA ARG A 116 -9.17 12.91 -4.90
C ARG A 116 -8.41 11.81 -4.17
N ILE A 117 -7.80 12.09 -3.02
CA ILE A 117 -7.03 11.12 -2.22
C ILE A 117 -7.84 10.47 -1.10
N THR A 118 -8.99 11.04 -0.74
CA THR A 118 -9.78 10.54 0.40
C THR A 118 -10.56 9.30 -0.04
N PRO A 119 -10.44 8.17 0.67
CA PRO A 119 -11.24 6.99 0.37
C PRO A 119 -12.70 7.25 0.71
N GLN A 120 -13.60 6.88 -0.20
CA GLN A 120 -15.03 7.00 0.05
C GLN A 120 -15.51 5.86 0.94
N THR A 121 -16.46 6.13 1.83
CA THR A 121 -16.91 5.17 2.86
C THR A 121 -17.57 3.91 2.29
N THR A 122 -18.26 4.02 1.15
CA THR A 122 -18.97 2.91 0.51
C THR A 122 -18.05 1.96 -0.24
N THR A 123 -17.03 2.49 -0.92
CA THR A 123 -16.14 1.70 -1.79
C THR A 123 -14.76 1.45 -1.17
N GLY A 124 -14.39 2.19 -0.12
CA GLY A 124 -13.08 2.13 0.53
C GLY A 124 -11.91 2.65 -0.34
N LEU A 125 -12.20 3.05 -1.58
CA LEU A 125 -11.21 3.50 -2.57
C LEU A 125 -11.38 4.99 -2.84
N ALA A 126 -10.27 5.64 -3.16
CA ALA A 126 -10.30 7.06 -3.51
C ALA A 126 -10.75 7.24 -4.97
N PRO A 127 -11.43 8.35 -5.33
CA PRO A 127 -11.87 8.61 -6.70
C PRO A 127 -10.72 8.56 -7.73
N SER A 128 -9.52 9.01 -7.36
CA SER A 128 -8.33 8.92 -8.23
C SER A 128 -7.85 7.49 -8.46
N GLU A 129 -8.02 6.60 -7.47
CA GLU A 129 -7.66 5.19 -7.58
C GLU A 129 -8.64 4.45 -8.48
N LEU A 130 -9.93 4.76 -8.40
CA LEU A 130 -10.95 4.18 -9.29
C LEU A 130 -10.71 4.56 -10.75
N LEU A 131 -10.33 5.81 -11.00
CA LEU A 131 -10.16 6.34 -12.36
C LEU A 131 -8.80 5.99 -12.97
N MET A 132 -7.71 6.13 -12.22
CA MET A 132 -6.34 5.95 -12.73
C MET A 132 -5.69 4.62 -12.31
N LYS A 133 -6.36 3.81 -11.48
CA LYS A 133 -5.81 2.58 -10.87
C LYS A 133 -4.45 2.79 -10.18
N ARG A 134 -4.19 4.00 -9.73
CA ARG A 134 -2.93 4.44 -9.10
C ARG A 134 -3.25 5.32 -7.91
N LYS A 135 -2.48 5.18 -6.82
CA LYS A 135 -2.59 6.03 -5.63
C LYS A 135 -1.80 7.31 -5.85
N LEU A 136 -2.46 8.47 -5.73
CA LEU A 136 -1.77 9.76 -5.74
C LEU A 136 -0.98 9.93 -4.44
N LYS A 137 0.31 10.24 -4.56
CA LYS A 137 1.19 10.44 -3.40
C LYS A 137 0.81 11.72 -2.67
N SER A 138 0.70 11.65 -1.34
CA SER A 138 0.43 12.82 -0.49
C SER A 138 1.62 13.13 0.43
N ARG A 139 1.59 14.29 1.09
CA ARG A 139 2.60 14.61 2.12
C ARG A 139 2.54 13.65 3.32
N LEU A 140 1.39 13.00 3.58
CA LEU A 140 1.25 11.99 4.62
C LEU A 140 2.00 10.69 4.29
N ASP A 141 2.15 10.35 3.00
CA ASP A 141 3.00 9.20 2.60
C ASP A 141 4.48 9.43 2.91
N LEU A 142 4.91 10.69 3.00
CA LEU A 142 6.26 11.06 3.43
C LEU A 142 6.44 11.00 4.96
N VAL A 143 5.35 10.88 5.72
CA VAL A 143 5.40 10.69 7.19
C VAL A 143 5.64 9.22 7.53
N PHE A 144 5.34 8.30 6.61
CA PHE A 144 5.61 6.87 6.76
C PHE A 144 6.61 6.26 5.74
N PRO A 145 7.87 6.71 5.65
CA PRO A 145 8.87 6.00 4.88
C PRO A 145 10.00 5.48 5.78
N ASN A 146 10.14 4.16 5.85
CA ASN A 146 11.48 3.58 5.76
C ASN A 146 11.59 2.78 4.46
N ILE A 147 11.45 3.52 3.35
CA ILE A 147 11.45 2.99 1.98
C ILE A 147 12.81 2.34 1.69
N GLU A 148 13.90 2.90 2.23
CA GLU A 148 15.25 2.39 2.08
C GLU A 148 15.38 0.94 2.57
N LYS A 149 14.91 0.63 3.79
CA LYS A 149 14.93 -0.74 4.31
C LYS A 149 14.15 -1.71 3.42
N ARG A 150 12.95 -1.32 2.97
CA ARG A 150 12.10 -2.20 2.14
C ARG A 150 12.68 -2.43 0.74
N VAL A 151 13.32 -1.42 0.16
CA VAL A 151 14.00 -1.53 -1.13
C VAL A 151 15.26 -2.37 -1.00
N GLN A 152 16.07 -2.14 0.03
CA GLN A 152 17.27 -2.93 0.33
C GLN A 152 16.93 -4.40 0.59
N GLU A 153 15.91 -4.71 1.38
CA GLU A 153 15.47 -6.09 1.65
C GLU A 153 14.99 -6.80 0.37
N ARG A 154 14.28 -6.10 -0.52
CA ARG A 154 13.85 -6.68 -1.80
C ARG A 154 15.02 -6.94 -2.73
N GLN A 155 15.96 -6.00 -2.83
CA GLN A 155 17.18 -6.17 -3.63
C GLN A 155 18.07 -7.29 -3.06
N GLN A 156 18.22 -7.39 -1.73
CA GLN A 156 18.96 -8.46 -1.06
C GLN A 156 18.29 -9.83 -1.26
N LYS A 157 16.96 -9.92 -1.13
CA LYS A 157 16.23 -11.16 -1.43
C LYS A 157 16.42 -11.56 -2.88
N GLN A 158 16.29 -10.63 -3.82
CA GLN A 158 16.49 -10.90 -5.25
C GLN A 158 17.91 -11.40 -5.54
N LYS A 159 18.94 -10.77 -4.96
CA LYS A 159 20.33 -11.23 -5.03
C LYS A 159 20.49 -12.63 -4.43
N HIS A 160 19.95 -12.89 -3.24
CA HIS A 160 20.03 -14.19 -2.58
C HIS A 160 19.42 -15.34 -3.39
N TYR A 161 18.25 -15.13 -4.00
CA TYR A 161 17.63 -16.13 -4.89
C TYR A 161 18.44 -16.34 -6.17
N HIS A 162 19.03 -15.27 -6.72
CA HIS A 162 19.90 -15.35 -7.89
C HIS A 162 21.19 -16.11 -7.58
N ASP A 163 21.83 -15.82 -6.44
CA ASP A 163 23.08 -16.45 -5.99
C ASP A 163 22.88 -17.92 -5.60
N LYS A 164 21.73 -18.29 -5.02
CA LYS A 164 21.38 -19.70 -4.77
C LYS A 164 21.16 -20.52 -6.04
N LYS A 165 20.72 -19.88 -7.13
CA LYS A 165 20.44 -20.55 -8.41
C LYS A 165 21.64 -20.50 -9.36
N SER A 166 22.60 -19.60 -9.13
CA SER A 166 23.79 -19.47 -9.95
C SER A 166 24.82 -20.54 -9.56
N VAL A 167 25.03 -21.51 -10.46
CA VAL A 167 26.14 -22.44 -10.35
C VAL A 167 27.34 -21.80 -11.04
N ASN A 168 28.43 -21.55 -10.30
CA ASN A 168 29.66 -21.03 -10.87
C ASN A 168 30.33 -22.11 -11.73
N ARG A 169 30.15 -22.03 -13.06
CA ARG A 169 30.72 -22.98 -14.03
C ARG A 169 31.92 -22.30 -14.70
N GLN A 170 33.13 -22.68 -14.30
CA GLN A 170 34.36 -22.24 -14.95
C GLN A 170 34.79 -23.32 -15.96
N ILE A 171 34.97 -22.94 -17.23
CA ILE A 171 35.41 -23.84 -18.31
C ILE A 171 36.72 -23.31 -18.85
N ASN A 172 37.74 -24.17 -18.87
CA ASN A 172 39.07 -23.80 -19.37
C ASN A 172 39.18 -24.07 -20.88
N VAL A 173 39.99 -23.26 -21.57
CA VAL A 173 40.29 -23.44 -22.99
C VAL A 173 41.08 -24.75 -23.16
N GLY A 174 40.67 -25.61 -24.09
CA GLY A 174 41.22 -26.95 -24.31
C GLY A 174 40.47 -28.09 -23.62
N GLN A 175 39.44 -27.79 -22.82
CA GLN A 175 38.64 -28.84 -22.16
C GLN A 175 37.65 -29.50 -23.12
N GLY A 176 37.51 -30.83 -23.03
CA GLY A 176 36.48 -31.57 -23.73
C GLY A 176 35.09 -31.26 -23.18
N VAL A 177 34.17 -30.84 -24.05
CA VAL A 177 32.82 -30.42 -23.68
C VAL A 177 31.78 -31.00 -24.65
N PHE A 178 30.56 -31.21 -24.17
CA PHE A 178 29.41 -31.48 -25.00
C PHE A 178 28.69 -30.18 -25.34
N ALA A 179 28.48 -29.91 -26.62
CA ALA A 179 27.73 -28.77 -27.13
C ALA A 179 26.31 -29.21 -27.53
N ARG A 180 25.30 -28.40 -27.20
CA ARG A 180 23.92 -28.68 -27.60
C ARG A 180 23.75 -28.53 -29.12
N ASN A 181 23.20 -29.57 -29.74
CA ASN A 181 22.81 -29.56 -31.15
C ASN A 181 21.41 -28.96 -31.31
N PHE A 182 21.27 -27.97 -32.19
CA PHE A 182 19.99 -27.32 -32.51
C PHE A 182 19.52 -27.65 -33.93
N ALA A 183 20.21 -28.55 -34.65
CA ALA A 183 19.81 -28.94 -36.00
C ALA A 183 18.47 -29.71 -35.95
N ILE A 184 17.52 -29.26 -36.77
CA ILE A 184 16.15 -29.76 -36.84
C ILE A 184 16.18 -31.27 -37.20
N GLY A 185 15.50 -32.13 -36.44
CA GLY A 185 15.41 -33.57 -36.72
C GLY A 185 16.55 -34.46 -36.18
N SER A 186 17.51 -33.91 -35.45
CA SER A 186 18.63 -34.70 -34.89
C SER A 186 18.19 -35.53 -33.67
N LYS A 187 18.40 -36.86 -33.67
CA LYS A 187 18.19 -37.72 -32.48
C LYS A 187 19.19 -37.43 -31.35
N ILE A 188 20.39 -36.95 -31.69
CA ILE A 188 21.48 -36.68 -30.73
C ILE A 188 21.45 -35.20 -30.32
N LYS A 189 21.08 -34.94 -29.07
CA LYS A 189 20.96 -33.58 -28.49
C LYS A 189 22.29 -32.95 -28.09
N TRP A 190 23.34 -33.75 -27.87
CA TRP A 190 24.64 -33.32 -27.37
C TRP A 190 25.76 -33.87 -28.25
N ILE A 191 26.58 -32.98 -28.83
CA ILE A 191 27.71 -33.36 -29.69
C ILE A 191 29.01 -33.04 -28.95
N PRO A 192 29.98 -33.96 -28.91
CA PRO A 192 31.25 -33.68 -28.29
C PRO A 192 32.15 -32.77 -29.12
N GLY A 193 32.92 -31.94 -28.42
CA GLY A 193 33.90 -31.05 -29.02
C GLY A 193 34.86 -30.47 -27.98
N GLU A 194 35.79 -29.65 -28.45
CA GLU A 194 36.82 -29.03 -27.62
C GLU A 194 36.69 -27.51 -27.66
N VAL A 195 36.86 -26.86 -26.50
CA VAL A 195 36.80 -25.40 -26.41
C VAL A 195 38.08 -24.79 -26.97
N ILE A 196 37.99 -24.01 -28.05
CA ILE A 196 39.15 -23.34 -28.66
C ILE A 196 39.40 -21.96 -28.04
N LYS A 197 38.33 -21.16 -27.85
CA LYS A 197 38.46 -19.76 -27.45
C LYS A 197 37.21 -19.25 -26.76
N GLN A 198 37.40 -18.48 -25.69
CA GLN A 198 36.32 -17.70 -25.07
C GLN A 198 36.04 -16.43 -25.90
N SER A 199 34.81 -16.28 -26.35
CA SER A 199 34.33 -15.15 -27.17
C SER A 199 33.76 -14.01 -26.30
N GLY A 200 33.29 -14.32 -25.09
CA GLY A 200 32.77 -13.37 -24.11
C GLY A 200 32.65 -14.02 -22.73
N PRO A 201 32.19 -13.30 -21.69
CA PRO A 201 32.21 -13.77 -20.31
C PRO A 201 31.50 -15.11 -20.10
N LEU A 202 30.49 -15.44 -20.92
CA LEU A 202 29.71 -16.69 -20.84
C LEU A 202 29.59 -17.42 -22.19
N SER A 203 30.41 -17.08 -23.19
CA SER A 203 30.30 -17.63 -24.55
C SER A 203 31.61 -18.18 -25.08
N PHE A 204 31.57 -19.39 -25.66
CA PHE A 204 32.74 -20.15 -26.09
C PHE A 204 32.62 -20.63 -27.54
N HIS A 205 33.75 -20.73 -28.24
CA HIS A 205 33.88 -21.40 -29.53
C HIS A 205 34.32 -22.84 -29.31
N ILE A 206 33.61 -23.78 -29.94
CA ILE A 206 33.80 -25.21 -29.77
C ILE A 206 34.11 -25.82 -31.13
N LYS A 207 35.20 -26.57 -31.22
CA LYS A 207 35.54 -27.40 -32.37
C LYS A 207 34.85 -28.74 -32.22
N LEU A 208 33.96 -29.09 -33.14
CA LEU A 208 33.41 -30.44 -33.20
C LEU A 208 34.47 -31.42 -33.72
N GLN A 209 34.26 -32.71 -33.44
CA GLN A 209 35.09 -33.78 -33.99
C GLN A 209 35.10 -33.79 -35.53
N ASP A 210 34.00 -33.32 -36.15
CA ASP A 210 33.87 -33.15 -37.61
C ASP A 210 34.63 -31.92 -38.16
N GLY A 211 35.41 -31.21 -37.34
CA GLY A 211 36.23 -30.05 -37.74
C GLY A 211 35.50 -28.71 -37.85
N ARG A 212 34.16 -28.68 -37.72
CA ARG A 212 33.35 -27.44 -37.73
C ARG A 212 33.48 -26.68 -36.40
N VAL A 213 33.54 -25.34 -36.46
CA VAL A 213 33.59 -24.47 -35.28
C VAL A 213 32.23 -23.82 -35.04
N ILE A 214 31.69 -23.97 -33.83
CA ILE A 214 30.41 -23.36 -33.44
C ILE A 214 30.58 -22.46 -32.22
N ARG A 215 29.76 -21.42 -32.13
CA ARG A 215 29.67 -20.54 -30.94
C ARG A 215 28.47 -20.93 -30.07
N ARG A 216 28.69 -21.13 -28.77
CA ARG A 216 27.64 -21.51 -27.81
C ARG A 216 27.78 -20.78 -26.46
N HIS A 217 26.64 -20.49 -25.84
CA HIS A 217 26.54 -19.95 -24.48
C HIS A 217 26.83 -21.06 -23.46
N ILE A 218 27.31 -20.73 -22.26
CA ILE A 218 27.65 -21.70 -21.21
C ILE A 218 26.48 -22.63 -20.83
N ASP A 219 25.24 -22.17 -20.96
CA ASP A 219 24.03 -23.00 -20.72
C ASP A 219 23.84 -24.10 -21.76
N HIS A 220 24.47 -23.95 -22.93
CA HIS A 220 24.40 -24.90 -24.04
C HIS A 220 25.65 -25.78 -24.12
N ILE A 221 26.45 -25.81 -23.05
CA ILE A 221 27.70 -26.53 -22.93
C ILE A 221 27.66 -27.34 -21.64
N ARG A 222 28.11 -28.60 -21.70
CA ARG A 222 28.33 -29.44 -20.52
C ARG A 222 29.75 -29.96 -20.52
N VAL A 223 30.40 -29.96 -19.36
CA VAL A 223 31.75 -30.52 -19.23
C VAL A 223 31.67 -32.04 -19.40
N ARG A 224 32.56 -32.61 -20.22
CA ARG A 224 32.75 -34.05 -20.31
C ARG A 224 33.68 -34.45 -19.16
N ASN A 225 33.12 -34.91 -18.04
CA ASN A 225 33.94 -35.46 -16.95
C ASN A 225 34.51 -36.81 -17.41
N PHE A 226 35.83 -36.94 -17.37
CA PHE A 226 36.55 -38.21 -17.57
C PHE A 226 36.68 -38.91 -16.22
N ASP A 227 35.57 -39.35 -15.65
CA ASP A 227 35.60 -40.35 -14.57
C ASP A 227 34.69 -41.49 -15.00
N CYS A 228 35.08 -42.72 -14.63
CA CYS A 228 34.48 -44.03 -14.97
C CYS A 228 35.14 -44.73 -16.18
N THR A 229 36.34 -45.27 -15.95
CA THR A 229 36.71 -46.55 -16.55
C THR A 229 35.76 -47.64 -16.02
N ASN A 230 35.18 -48.40 -16.95
CA ASN A 230 34.53 -49.71 -16.77
C ASN A 230 33.30 -49.75 -15.85
N ASN A 231 32.10 -49.78 -16.47
CA ASN A 231 31.19 -50.92 -16.31
C ASN A 231 30.08 -50.83 -17.37
N GLU A 232 29.89 -51.92 -18.08
CA GLU A 232 28.71 -52.24 -18.86
C GLU A 232 27.47 -52.07 -17.96
N ASN A 233 26.53 -51.23 -18.39
CA ASN A 233 25.10 -51.29 -18.12
C ASN A 233 24.45 -50.08 -18.81
N GLU A 234 24.10 -50.28 -20.08
CA GLU A 234 23.02 -49.53 -20.71
C GLU A 234 21.71 -49.76 -19.93
N GLU A 235 20.81 -48.78 -20.00
CA GLU A 235 19.47 -48.76 -19.38
C GLU A 235 19.39 -48.40 -17.88
N LYS A 236 19.33 -47.10 -17.62
CA LYS A 236 18.22 -46.44 -16.88
C LYS A 236 18.60 -45.00 -16.60
N CYS A 237 17.94 -44.06 -17.29
CA CYS A 237 17.63 -42.71 -16.80
C CYS A 237 16.75 -42.00 -17.85
N ASP A 238 15.69 -42.65 -18.29
CA ASP A 238 14.56 -41.98 -18.95
C ASP A 238 13.33 -42.70 -18.43
N ASN A 239 12.66 -42.07 -17.46
CA ASN A 239 11.25 -42.14 -17.10
C ASN A 239 11.11 -41.56 -15.69
N ASP A 240 10.71 -40.29 -15.60
CA ASP A 240 9.39 -40.00 -15.06
C ASP A 240 9.03 -38.54 -15.38
N SER A 241 8.00 -38.45 -16.22
CA SER A 241 7.25 -37.27 -16.58
C SER A 241 6.52 -36.68 -15.38
N ASP A 242 6.38 -35.35 -15.43
CA ASP A 242 5.47 -34.52 -14.64
C ASP A 242 4.10 -35.18 -14.38
N LEU A 243 3.56 -35.00 -13.17
CA LEU A 243 2.17 -34.62 -12.84
C LEU A 243 1.93 -34.78 -11.32
N PHE A 244 1.74 -33.67 -10.59
CA PHE A 244 0.53 -33.35 -9.82
C PHE A 244 0.73 -32.06 -8.98
N GLU A 245 -0.39 -31.37 -8.80
CA GLU A 245 -0.59 -29.94 -8.59
C GLU A 245 -0.21 -29.36 -7.21
N PRO A 246 -0.12 -28.01 -7.09
CA PRO A 246 0.16 -27.31 -5.84
C PRO A 246 -1.13 -27.03 -5.04
N GLU A 247 -1.30 -27.64 -3.88
CA GLU A 247 -2.21 -27.13 -2.85
C GLU A 247 -1.48 -26.14 -1.94
N ILE A 248 -1.61 -24.85 -2.25
CA ILE A 248 -1.29 -23.76 -1.31
C ILE A 248 -2.59 -23.37 -0.61
N THR A 249 -2.82 -23.91 0.58
CA THR A 249 -3.86 -23.40 1.48
C THR A 249 -3.36 -22.11 2.15
N ILE A 250 -4.04 -21.00 1.87
CA ILE A 250 -3.84 -19.70 2.51
C ILE A 250 -4.73 -19.68 3.77
N PRO A 251 -4.21 -19.51 4.99
CA PRO A 251 -5.05 -19.21 6.13
C PRO A 251 -5.55 -17.77 6.02
N ILE A 252 -6.83 -17.63 5.68
CA ILE A 252 -7.58 -16.39 5.84
C ILE A 252 -7.81 -16.21 7.35
N SER A 253 -7.01 -15.34 7.97
CA SER A 253 -7.28 -14.78 9.29
C SER A 253 -8.09 -13.50 9.12
N THR A 254 -9.38 -13.55 9.40
CA THR A 254 -10.16 -12.51 10.12
C THR A 254 -11.62 -12.95 10.21
N PRO A 255 -12.42 -12.45 11.16
CA PRO A 255 -12.27 -11.21 11.94
C PRO A 255 -11.51 -11.34 13.27
#